data_AF-A0A7S3PS43-F1
#
_entry.id   AF-A0A7S3PS43-F1
#
_cell.length_a   1.000
_cell.length_b   1.000
_cell.length_c   1.000
_cell.angle_alpha   90.00
_cell.angle_beta   90.00
_cell.angle_gamma   90.00
#
_symmetry.space_group_name_H-M   'P 1'
#
loop_
_entity.id
_entity.type
_entity.pdbx_description
1 polymer ?
#
loop_
_entity_poly.entity_id
_entity_poly.type
_entity_poly.pdbx_seq_one_letter_code
_entity_poly.pdbx_strand_id
1 'polypeptide(L)'
;AEATEAGVTGAAKPKPKPEQVSAEVRWAVTHLQSSSWWASRSCTCHHETMETNRANAPSLKLEMDAGFEKTLGMKIVNDQANNQLAARMYLEWGICCHKFDDVNGAKEAFHKAQEISGLEISLSGALGKRTKFQTESKSQLLLLAKSKTTKVDTKNQGSDDNDKDVGNEEDKIRAEDNEEV
;
A
#
# COMPACT_ATOMS: atom_id res chain seq x y z
N ALA A 1 72.18 -3.58 22.36
CA ALA A 1 71.25 -2.54 21.88
C ALA A 1 69.85 -3.10 22.06
N GLU A 2 69.23 -2.71 23.16
CA GLU A 2 67.96 -3.20 23.66
C GLU A 2 66.88 -2.23 23.16
N ALA A 3 65.92 -2.72 22.37
CA ALA A 3 64.80 -1.94 21.87
C ALA A 3 63.52 -2.52 22.46
N THR A 4 63.05 -1.90 23.53
CA THR A 4 61.78 -2.17 24.21
C THR A 4 60.60 -1.75 23.35
N GLU A 5 59.69 -2.70 23.08
CA GLU A 5 58.39 -2.48 22.45
C GLU A 5 57.45 -1.73 23.40
N ALA A 6 57.03 -0.52 23.01
CA ALA A 6 55.96 0.21 23.68
C ALA A 6 54.61 -0.15 23.03
N GLY A 7 53.92 -1.13 23.62
CA GLY A 7 52.52 -1.41 23.30
C GLY A 7 51.62 -0.24 23.71
N VAL A 8 51.07 0.48 22.74
CA VAL A 8 50.01 1.46 22.96
C VAL A 8 48.68 0.70 23.06
N THR A 9 48.28 0.37 24.29
CA THR A 9 46.91 -0.05 24.60
C THR A 9 45.98 1.15 24.43
N GLY A 10 45.34 1.26 23.28
CA GLY A 10 44.27 2.23 23.04
C GLY A 10 43.07 1.89 23.92
N ALA A 11 42.96 2.55 25.07
CA ALA A 11 41.78 2.49 25.93
C ALA A 11 40.55 3.00 25.14
N ALA A 12 39.61 2.09 24.84
CA ALA A 12 38.34 2.44 24.24
C ALA A 12 37.58 3.40 25.18
N LYS A 13 37.34 4.63 24.72
CA LYS A 13 36.52 5.60 25.44
C LYS A 13 35.16 4.96 25.77
N PRO A 14 34.67 5.07 27.02
CA PRO A 14 33.37 4.52 27.39
C PRO A 14 32.28 5.16 26.54
N LYS A 15 31.40 4.34 25.95
CA LYS A 15 30.19 4.80 25.24
C LYS A 15 29.44 5.79 26.15
N PRO A 16 29.00 6.95 25.64
CA PRO A 16 28.22 7.89 26.44
C PRO A 16 26.98 7.18 27.00
N LYS A 17 26.77 7.27 28.32
CA LYS A 17 25.57 6.75 28.97
C LYS A 17 24.35 7.43 28.34
N PRO A 18 23.26 6.71 28.03
CA PRO A 18 22.07 7.33 27.51
C PRO A 18 21.57 8.37 28.51
N GLU A 19 21.59 9.62 28.09
CA GLU A 19 21.01 10.77 28.79
C GLU A 19 19.60 10.37 29.22
N GLN A 20 19.31 10.47 30.52
CA GLN A 20 18.07 9.94 31.08
C GLN A 20 16.88 10.76 30.57
N VAL A 21 16.28 10.30 29.48
CA VAL A 21 14.98 10.80 29.00
C VAL A 21 14.00 10.82 30.17
N SER A 22 13.37 11.98 30.39
CA SER A 22 12.43 12.20 31.49
C SER A 22 11.29 11.18 31.44
N ALA A 23 10.80 10.78 32.61
CA ALA A 23 9.72 9.79 32.73
C ALA A 23 8.46 10.21 31.96
N GLU A 24 8.20 11.52 31.90
CA GLU A 24 7.08 12.12 31.17
C GLU A 24 7.18 11.90 29.66
N VAL A 25 8.38 12.04 29.08
CA VAL A 25 8.60 11.80 27.65
C VAL A 25 8.41 10.33 27.32
N ARG A 26 8.91 9.42 28.17
CA ARG A 26 8.68 7.98 27.99
C ARG A 26 7.20 7.64 28.05
N TRP A 27 6.48 8.22 29.02
CA TRP A 27 5.03 8.05 29.12
C TRP A 27 4.32 8.57 27.87
N ALA A 28 4.64 9.77 27.39
CA ALA A 28 4.04 10.33 26.18
C ALA A 28 4.29 9.42 24.97
N VAL A 29 5.53 8.97 24.75
CA VAL A 29 5.89 8.09 23.62
C VAL A 29 5.14 6.76 23.68
N THR A 30 4.89 6.20 24.87
CA THR A 30 4.08 4.98 24.99
C THR A 30 2.60 5.17 24.61
N HIS A 31 2.09 6.41 24.64
CA HIS A 31 0.71 6.73 24.24
C HIS A 31 0.58 7.03 22.73
N LEU A 32 1.69 7.27 22.01
CA LEU A 32 1.66 7.42 20.56
C LEU A 32 1.52 6.06 19.88
N GLN A 33 0.27 5.59 19.74
CA GLN A 33 -0.02 4.28 19.18
C GLN A 33 0.46 4.16 17.71
N SER A 34 0.27 5.21 16.90
CA SER A 34 0.67 5.23 15.47
C SER A 34 2.15 5.49 15.23
N SER A 35 2.97 5.67 16.26
CA SER A 35 4.41 5.96 16.12
C SER A 35 5.15 4.91 15.30
N SER A 36 4.85 3.62 15.55
CA SER A 36 5.43 2.50 14.81
C SER A 36 5.09 2.51 13.32
N TRP A 37 3.86 2.92 12.96
CA TRP A 37 3.43 3.05 11.57
C TRP A 37 4.21 4.16 10.85
N TRP A 38 4.34 5.31 11.50
CA TRP A 38 5.11 6.43 10.95
C TRP A 38 6.59 6.08 10.80
N ALA A 39 7.18 5.34 11.74
CA ALA A 39 8.55 4.86 11.64
C ALA A 39 8.74 3.96 10.40
N SER A 40 7.83 3.02 10.13
CA SER A 40 7.89 2.19 8.92
C SER A 40 7.83 3.02 7.64
N ARG A 41 6.95 4.03 7.57
CA ARG A 41 6.87 4.94 6.42
C ARG A 41 8.16 5.72 6.22
N SER A 42 8.76 6.21 7.31
CA SER A 42 10.06 6.90 7.26
C SER A 42 11.17 5.98 6.73
N CYS A 43 11.18 4.71 7.13
CA CYS A 43 12.13 3.72 6.60
C CYS A 43 11.97 3.55 5.09
N THR A 44 10.73 3.48 4.60
CA THR A 44 10.46 3.40 3.16
C THR A 44 10.92 4.64 2.41
N CYS A 45 10.62 5.84 2.89
CA CYS A 45 11.11 7.07 2.25
C CYS A 45 12.64 7.17 2.27
N HIS A 46 13.28 6.70 3.36
CA HIS A 46 14.73 6.64 3.45
C HIS A 46 15.29 5.71 2.36
N HIS A 47 14.72 4.52 2.20
CA HIS A 47 15.11 3.58 1.15
C HIS A 47 15.02 4.20 -0.25
N GLU A 48 13.92 4.88 -0.56
CA GLU A 48 13.70 5.52 -1.87
C GLU A 48 14.64 6.68 -2.16
N THR A 49 15.09 7.40 -1.13
CA THR A 49 16.02 8.53 -1.27
C THR A 49 17.46 8.05 -1.50
N MET A 50 17.79 6.81 -1.14
CA MET A 50 19.13 6.28 -1.35
C MET A 50 19.40 6.09 -2.85
N GLU A 51 20.45 6.74 -3.35
CA GLU A 51 20.92 6.61 -4.75
C GLU A 51 21.27 5.15 -5.13
N THR A 52 21.49 4.32 -4.11
CA THR A 52 21.80 2.90 -4.20
C THR A 52 20.55 2.01 -4.17
N ASN A 53 19.37 2.48 -4.59
CA ASN A 53 18.10 1.73 -4.62
C ASN A 53 18.22 0.24 -5.06
N ARG A 54 19.23 -0.12 -5.86
CA ARG A 54 19.54 -1.53 -6.24
C ARG A 54 20.14 -2.42 -5.14
N ALA A 55 20.69 -1.86 -4.08
CA ALA A 55 21.24 -2.59 -2.94
C ALA A 55 20.20 -2.53 -1.82
N ASN A 56 19.31 -3.53 -1.78
CA ASN A 56 18.36 -3.72 -0.69
C ASN A 56 19.09 -3.51 0.65
N ALA A 57 18.63 -2.55 1.45
CA ALA A 57 19.16 -2.30 2.78
C ALA A 57 18.43 -3.23 3.76
N PRO A 58 18.97 -4.42 4.10
CA PRO A 58 18.23 -5.42 4.86
C PRO A 58 17.89 -4.95 6.28
N SER A 59 18.73 -4.09 6.87
CA SER A 59 18.48 -3.49 8.18
C SER A 59 17.23 -2.60 8.17
N LEU A 60 17.05 -1.84 7.08
CA LEU A 60 15.93 -0.92 6.92
C LEU A 60 14.63 -1.66 6.64
N LYS A 61 14.70 -2.75 5.86
CA LYS A 61 13.57 -3.67 5.68
C LYS A 61 13.15 -4.29 7.01
N LEU A 62 14.11 -4.78 7.81
CA LEU A 62 13.81 -5.40 9.10
C LEU A 62 13.16 -4.41 10.08
N GLU A 63 13.63 -3.16 10.10
CA GLU A 63 13.03 -2.09 10.92
C GLU A 63 11.61 -1.75 10.46
N MET A 64 11.41 -1.66 9.14
CA MET A 64 10.09 -1.43 8.56
C MET A 64 9.10 -2.56 8.88
N ASP A 65 9.51 -3.82 8.69
CA ASP A 65 8.69 -5.00 8.98
C ASP A 65 8.33 -5.05 10.47
N ALA A 66 9.30 -4.82 11.37
CA ALA A 66 9.05 -4.76 12.81
C ALA A 66 8.07 -3.63 13.20
N GLY A 67 8.14 -2.48 12.52
CA GLY A 67 7.19 -1.40 12.72
C GLY A 67 5.77 -1.78 12.31
N PHE A 68 5.58 -2.43 11.15
CA PHE A 68 4.26 -2.90 10.70
C PHE A 68 3.71 -4.02 11.59
N GLU A 69 4.53 -4.97 12.01
CA GLU A 69 4.13 -6.01 12.98
C GLU A 69 3.62 -5.40 14.30
N LYS A 70 4.29 -4.35 14.78
CA LYS A 70 3.85 -3.62 15.97
C LYS A 70 2.53 -2.87 15.74
N THR A 71 2.29 -2.35 14.53
CA THR A 71 1.00 -1.72 14.20
C THR A 71 -0.16 -2.72 14.14
N LEU A 72 0.10 -3.97 13.75
CA LEU A 72 -0.91 -5.02 13.75
C LEU A 72 -1.41 -5.34 15.17
N GLY A 73 -0.53 -5.20 16.18
CA GLY A 73 -0.89 -5.31 17.59
C GLY A 73 -1.73 -4.15 18.15
N MET A 74 -1.97 -3.08 17.38
CA MET A 74 -2.76 -1.94 17.83
C MET A 74 -4.25 -2.25 17.83
N LYS A 75 -4.93 -1.97 18.95
CA LYS A 75 -6.38 -2.16 19.09
C LYS A 75 -7.20 -1.41 18.05
N ILE A 76 -6.76 -0.21 17.64
CA ILE A 76 -7.46 0.61 16.64
C ILE A 76 -7.45 -0.09 15.27
N VAL A 77 -6.37 -0.78 14.93
CA VAL A 77 -6.24 -1.49 13.64
C VAL A 77 -7.04 -2.79 13.66
N ASN A 78 -7.09 -3.49 14.79
CA ASN A 78 -7.81 -4.76 14.91
C ASN A 78 -9.30 -4.60 15.30
N ASP A 79 -9.81 -3.38 15.32
CA ASP A 79 -11.21 -3.11 15.61
C ASP A 79 -12.08 -3.42 14.39
N GLN A 80 -13.10 -4.27 14.57
CA GLN A 80 -14.01 -4.65 13.49
C GLN A 80 -14.82 -3.46 12.94
N ALA A 81 -15.02 -2.41 13.74
CA ALA A 81 -15.63 -1.18 13.25
C ALA A 81 -14.72 -0.43 12.26
N ASN A 82 -13.41 -0.69 12.29
CA ASN A 82 -12.37 -0.02 11.54
C ASN A 82 -11.69 -0.93 10.51
N ASN A 83 -12.41 -1.89 9.92
CA ASN A 83 -11.88 -2.79 8.88
C ASN A 83 -11.18 -2.04 7.73
N GLN A 84 -11.65 -0.84 7.38
CA GLN A 84 -11.01 0.00 6.36
C GLN A 84 -9.60 0.46 6.74
N LEU A 85 -9.34 0.68 8.04
CA LEU A 85 -8.01 1.06 8.53
C LEU A 85 -7.05 -0.13 8.45
N ALA A 86 -7.52 -1.32 8.83
CA ALA A 86 -6.74 -2.56 8.68
C ALA A 86 -6.39 -2.84 7.21
N ALA A 87 -7.36 -2.70 6.31
CA ALA A 87 -7.13 -2.86 4.87
C ALA A 87 -6.08 -1.86 4.34
N ARG A 88 -6.17 -0.59 4.76
CA ARG A 88 -5.18 0.44 4.39
C ARG A 88 -3.79 0.13 4.93
N MET A 89 -3.69 -0.34 6.17
CA MET A 89 -2.41 -0.73 6.77
C MET A 89 -1.75 -1.86 5.98
N TYR A 90 -2.48 -2.95 5.68
CA TYR A 90 -1.96 -4.05 4.86
C TYR A 90 -1.60 -3.62 3.44
N LEU A 91 -2.39 -2.73 2.84
CA LEU A 91 -2.09 -2.18 1.52
C LEU A 91 -0.77 -1.40 1.54
N GLU A 92 -0.56 -0.56 2.56
CA GLU A 92 0.69 0.17 2.73
C GLU A 92 1.87 -0.76 2.99
N TRP A 93 1.72 -1.79 3.84
CA TRP A 93 2.77 -2.78 4.06
C TRP A 93 3.15 -3.47 2.75
N GLY A 94 2.16 -3.87 1.93
CA GLY A 94 2.42 -4.47 0.62
C GLY A 94 3.17 -3.55 -0.34
N ILE A 95 2.81 -2.27 -0.38
CA ILE A 95 3.54 -1.25 -1.16
C ILE A 95 4.98 -1.13 -0.67
N CYS A 96 5.19 -1.12 0.64
CA CYS A 96 6.53 -1.00 1.20
C CYS A 96 7.37 -2.24 0.89
N CYS A 97 6.84 -3.46 1.07
CA CYS A 97 7.51 -4.70 0.66
C CYS A 97 7.88 -4.70 -0.82
N HIS A 98 6.99 -4.22 -1.70
CA HIS A 98 7.28 -4.09 -3.12
C HIS A 98 8.44 -3.15 -3.41
N LYS A 99 8.55 -2.03 -2.68
CA LYS A 99 9.67 -1.09 -2.80
C LYS A 99 11.02 -1.70 -2.38
N PHE A 100 11.02 -2.67 -1.48
CA PHE A 100 12.21 -3.44 -1.07
C PHE A 100 12.44 -4.71 -1.92
N ASP A 101 11.82 -4.82 -3.10
CA ASP A 101 11.85 -6.00 -3.98
C ASP A 101 11.36 -7.32 -3.32
N ASP A 102 10.62 -7.25 -2.21
CA ASP A 102 10.00 -8.39 -1.55
C ASP A 102 8.63 -8.71 -2.17
N VAL A 103 8.70 -9.40 -3.31
CA VAL A 103 7.51 -9.77 -4.10
C VAL A 103 6.55 -10.68 -3.33
N ASN A 104 7.08 -11.56 -2.47
CA ASN A 104 6.25 -12.51 -1.73
C ASN A 104 5.51 -11.80 -0.60
N GLY A 105 6.23 -11.02 0.22
CA GLY A 105 5.63 -10.21 1.27
C GLY A 105 4.60 -9.21 0.73
N ALA A 106 4.89 -8.60 -0.44
CA ALA A 106 3.95 -7.71 -1.11
C ALA A 106 2.65 -8.42 -1.49
N LYS A 107 2.73 -9.60 -2.13
CA LYS A 107 1.57 -10.39 -2.54
C LYS A 107 0.69 -10.79 -1.35
N GLU A 108 1.31 -11.27 -0.27
CA GLU A 108 0.57 -11.68 0.93
C GLU A 108 -0.15 -10.50 1.57
N ALA A 109 0.52 -9.35 1.70
CA ALA A 109 -0.07 -8.14 2.25
C ALA A 109 -1.21 -7.61 1.36
N PHE A 110 -1.05 -7.62 0.03
CA PHE A 110 -2.12 -7.24 -0.89
C PHE A 110 -3.32 -8.19 -0.83
N HIS A 111 -3.10 -9.50 -0.71
CA HIS A 111 -4.19 -10.46 -0.54
C HIS A 111 -4.97 -10.21 0.75
N LYS A 112 -4.29 -9.96 1.86
CA LYS A 112 -4.94 -9.59 3.14
C LYS A 112 -5.72 -8.28 3.03
N ALA A 113 -5.15 -7.26 2.39
CA ALA A 113 -5.85 -6.00 2.16
C ALA A 113 -7.10 -6.18 1.30
N GLN A 114 -7.02 -7.03 0.26
CA GLN A 114 -8.12 -7.38 -0.61
C GLN A 114 -9.25 -8.08 0.15
N GLU A 115 -8.91 -9.07 0.97
CA GLU A 115 -9.85 -9.83 1.80
C GLU A 115 -10.61 -8.92 2.77
N ILE A 116 -9.88 -8.06 3.50
CA ILE A 116 -10.46 -7.17 4.51
C ILE A 116 -11.34 -6.08 3.86
N SER A 117 -10.91 -5.53 2.72
CA SER A 117 -11.67 -4.50 2.02
C SER A 117 -12.88 -5.05 1.27
N GLY A 118 -12.93 -6.35 1.01
CA GLY A 118 -13.95 -6.98 0.17
C GLY A 118 -13.85 -6.54 -1.29
N LEU A 119 -12.65 -6.15 -1.75
CA LEU A 119 -12.41 -5.76 -3.13
C LEU A 119 -12.21 -7.01 -3.99
N GLU A 120 -12.95 -7.14 -5.07
CA GLU A 120 -12.75 -8.19 -6.06
C GLU A 120 -11.93 -7.63 -7.22
N ILE A 121 -10.76 -8.22 -7.47
CA ILE A 121 -9.83 -7.77 -8.50
C ILE A 121 -9.60 -8.92 -9.48
N SER A 122 -9.70 -8.65 -10.77
CA SER A 122 -9.31 -9.59 -11.83
C SER A 122 -8.48 -8.87 -12.88
N LEU A 123 -7.40 -9.51 -13.33
CA LEU A 123 -6.51 -8.99 -14.37
C LEU A 123 -6.73 -9.78 -15.66
N SER A 124 -7.14 -9.09 -16.72
CA SER A 124 -7.42 -9.70 -18.02
C SER A 124 -6.60 -9.03 -19.12
N GLY A 125 -6.37 -9.73 -20.23
CA GLY A 125 -5.75 -9.17 -21.43
C GLY A 125 -6.83 -8.75 -22.43
N ALA A 126 -6.74 -7.52 -22.95
CA ALA A 126 -7.65 -7.02 -23.99
C ALA A 126 -6.87 -6.31 -25.10
N LEU A 127 -7.36 -6.39 -26.34
CA LEU A 127 -6.83 -5.58 -27.45
C LEU A 127 -7.38 -4.17 -27.35
N GLY A 128 -6.49 -3.17 -27.40
CA GLY A 128 -6.89 -1.77 -27.31
C GLY A 128 -5.93 -0.82 -28.01
N LYS A 129 -6.40 0.40 -28.26
CA LYS A 129 -5.61 1.53 -28.75
C LYS A 129 -5.32 2.48 -27.60
N ARG A 130 -4.06 2.87 -27.40
CA ARG A 130 -3.70 3.82 -26.32
C ARG A 130 -3.93 5.27 -26.72
N THR A 131 -3.87 5.57 -28.02
CA THR A 131 -4.02 6.93 -28.54
C THR A 131 -4.92 6.93 -29.77
N LYS A 132 -5.53 8.08 -30.05
CA LYS A 132 -6.41 8.27 -31.22
C LYS A 132 -5.70 8.10 -32.57
N PHE A 133 -4.38 8.21 -32.59
CA PHE A 133 -3.56 8.10 -33.81
C PHE A 133 -3.01 6.69 -34.04
N GLN A 134 -3.26 5.77 -33.11
CA GLN A 134 -2.77 4.39 -33.24
C GLN A 134 -3.71 3.60 -34.16
N THR A 135 -3.20 3.18 -35.33
CA THR A 135 -4.01 2.43 -36.31
C THR A 135 -4.29 1.00 -35.85
N GLU A 136 -3.29 0.34 -35.27
CA GLU A 136 -3.35 -1.05 -34.84
C GLU A 136 -3.66 -1.21 -33.35
N SER A 137 -4.52 -2.17 -33.02
CA SER A 137 -4.80 -2.54 -31.63
C SER A 137 -3.66 -3.40 -31.07
N LYS A 138 -3.15 -3.03 -29.89
CA LYS A 138 -2.10 -3.78 -29.19
C LYS A 138 -2.68 -4.47 -27.96
N SER A 139 -2.07 -5.58 -27.53
CA SER A 139 -2.44 -6.24 -26.28
C SER A 139 -2.16 -5.33 -25.09
N GLN A 140 -3.15 -5.15 -24.23
CA GLN A 140 -3.09 -4.34 -23.02
C GLN A 140 -3.61 -5.17 -21.84
N LEU A 141 -3.14 -4.84 -20.63
CA LEU A 141 -3.67 -5.40 -19.39
C LEU A 141 -4.83 -4.53 -18.91
N LEU A 142 -5.97 -5.17 -18.66
CA LEU A 142 -7.18 -4.59 -18.10
C LEU A 142 -7.36 -5.10 -16.66
N LEU A 143 -7.30 -4.18 -15.71
CA LEU A 143 -7.59 -4.47 -14.31
C LEU A 143 -9.08 -4.17 -14.05
N LEU A 144 -9.87 -5.22 -13.81
CA LEU A 144 -11.25 -5.09 -13.38
C LEU A 144 -11.29 -5.12 -11.86
N ALA A 145 -11.77 -4.04 -11.25
CA ALA A 145 -11.93 -3.92 -9.81
C ALA A 145 -13.39 -3.65 -9.46
N LYS A 146 -13.96 -4.46 -8.57
CA LYS A 146 -15.34 -4.37 -8.11
C LYS A 146 -15.36 -4.31 -6.59
N SER A 147 -15.93 -3.25 -6.04
CA SER A 147 -16.15 -3.17 -4.59
C SER A 147 -17.37 -3.98 -4.19
N LYS A 148 -17.29 -4.69 -3.07
CA LYS A 148 -18.47 -5.25 -2.43
C LYS A 148 -19.29 -4.10 -1.85
N THR A 149 -20.43 -3.80 -2.45
CA THR A 149 -21.36 -2.82 -1.87
C THR A 149 -21.86 -3.38 -0.54
N THR A 150 -21.45 -2.75 0.55
CA THR A 150 -22.16 -2.88 1.82
C THR A 150 -23.54 -2.30 1.56
N LYS A 151 -24.56 -3.15 1.42
CA LYS A 151 -25.94 -2.72 1.57
C LYS A 151 -26.04 -2.15 2.97
N VAL A 152 -25.91 -0.83 3.10
CA VAL A 152 -26.41 -0.14 4.27
C VAL A 152 -27.91 -0.33 4.16
N ASP A 153 -28.46 -1.24 4.96
CA ASP A 153 -29.88 -1.46 5.11
C ASP A 153 -30.51 -0.19 5.71
N THR A 154 -30.66 0.84 4.89
CA THR A 154 -31.69 1.85 5.10
C THR A 154 -33.01 1.16 4.75
N LYS A 155 -33.51 0.34 5.68
CA LYS A 155 -34.96 0.11 5.79
C LYS A 155 -35.58 1.44 6.16
N ASN A 156 -35.82 2.29 5.17
CA ASN A 156 -36.93 3.21 5.24
C ASN A 156 -37.82 2.91 4.03
N GLN A 157 -39.01 2.40 4.35
CA GLN A 157 -40.06 2.11 3.39
C GLN A 157 -40.38 3.38 2.59
N GLY A 158 -40.49 3.19 1.28
CA GLY A 158 -40.90 4.21 0.33
C GLY A 158 -40.99 3.56 -1.04
N SER A 159 -42.05 2.77 -1.22
CA SER A 159 -42.55 2.33 -2.50
C SER A 159 -42.65 3.51 -3.48
N ASP A 160 -42.05 3.39 -4.66
CA ASP A 160 -42.81 3.63 -5.88
C ASP A 160 -42.12 3.02 -7.10
N ASP A 161 -42.90 2.20 -7.79
CA ASP A 161 -42.61 1.62 -9.09
C ASP A 161 -42.49 2.73 -10.14
N ASN A 162 -41.47 2.66 -10.99
CA ASN A 162 -41.66 2.84 -12.44
C ASN A 162 -40.43 2.37 -13.21
N ASP A 163 -40.57 1.14 -13.70
CA ASP A 163 -39.84 0.58 -14.82
C ASP A 163 -40.29 1.29 -16.11
N LYS A 164 -39.38 2.03 -16.76
CA LYS A 164 -39.50 2.40 -18.18
C LYS A 164 -38.16 2.21 -18.85
N ASP A 165 -38.02 1.01 -19.38
CA ASP A 165 -37.35 0.66 -20.63
C ASP A 165 -37.37 1.84 -21.64
N VAL A 166 -36.19 2.40 -21.92
CA VAL A 166 -35.96 3.26 -23.09
C VAL A 166 -34.88 2.56 -23.92
N GLY A 167 -35.35 1.75 -24.84
CA GLY A 167 -34.55 1.12 -25.88
C GLY A 167 -33.95 2.16 -26.83
N ASN A 168 -32.63 2.08 -26.96
CA ASN A 168 -31.86 2.07 -28.20
C ASN A 168 -32.46 2.83 -29.42
N GLU A 169 -32.06 4.08 -29.60
CA GLU A 169 -32.44 4.89 -30.78
C GLU A 169 -31.25 5.63 -31.42
N GLU A 170 -30.04 5.04 -31.38
CA GLU A 170 -28.85 5.63 -32.04
C GLU A 170 -28.37 4.91 -33.32
N ASP A 171 -29.02 3.79 -33.73
CA ASP A 171 -28.60 3.02 -34.91
C ASP A 171 -29.34 3.35 -36.23
N LYS A 172 -30.14 4.43 -36.29
CA LYS A 172 -30.94 4.76 -37.49
C LYS A 172 -30.47 5.92 -38.36
N ILE A 173 -29.35 6.58 -38.05
CA ILE A 173 -28.90 7.76 -38.84
C ILE A 173 -27.76 7.41 -39.84
N ARG A 174 -27.28 6.16 -39.89
CA ARG A 174 -26.10 5.82 -40.70
C ARG A 174 -26.35 5.01 -41.98
N ALA A 175 -27.60 4.95 -42.44
CA ALA A 175 -27.98 4.15 -43.61
C ALA A 175 -28.58 4.94 -44.78
N GLU A 176 -28.59 6.29 -44.77
CA GLU A 176 -29.16 7.08 -45.87
C GLU A 176 -28.16 7.88 -46.71
N ASP A 177 -26.84 7.77 -46.47
CA ASP A 177 -25.82 8.48 -47.28
C ASP A 177 -25.10 7.59 -48.29
N ASN A 178 -25.76 6.55 -48.82
CA ASN A 178 -25.15 5.71 -49.87
C ASN A 178 -26.14 5.28 -50.95
N GLU A 179 -26.87 6.24 -51.51
CA GLU A 179 -27.48 6.13 -52.83
C GLU A 179 -27.71 7.54 -53.42
N GLU A 180 -26.65 8.19 -53.92
CA GLU A 180 -26.71 9.03 -55.14
C GLU A 180 -25.33 9.60 -55.51
N VAL A 181 -24.94 9.31 -56.77
CA VAL A 181 -23.87 9.88 -57.61
C VAL A 181 -22.43 9.41 -57.39
#